data_AF-A0A2A6JUF4-F1
#
_entry.id   AF-A0A2A6JUF4-F1
#
_cell.length_a   1.000
_cell.length_b   1.000
_cell.length_c   1.000
_cell.angle_alpha   90.00
_cell.angle_beta   90.00
_cell.angle_gamma   90.00
#
_symmetry.space_group_name_H-M   'P 1'
#
loop_
_entity.id
_entity.type
_entity.pdbx_description
1 polymer ?
#
loop_
_entity_poly.entity_id
_entity_poly.type
_entity_poly.pdbx_seq_one_letter_code
_entity_poly.pdbx_strand_id
1 'polypeptide(L)'
;MKVTGGLRFKFCPDCGEMHDVHDWPGNHRRPFEALSAPSVMTDEMAPTQSMVDGQYYTSKRKIRDTYLPSGNKEGKRYAEVGNDSSVLDPKPFKKPKPDRQAIKAAVGKAFSRAGLGA
;
A
#
# COMPACT_ATOMS: atom_id res chain seq x y z
N MET A 1 -1.28 -39.00 11.71
CA MET A 1 -1.92 -37.71 12.05
C MET A 1 -1.04 -36.58 11.54
N LYS A 2 -1.52 -35.78 10.58
CA LYS A 2 -0.79 -34.58 10.12
C LYS A 2 -0.99 -33.48 11.17
N VAL A 3 0.06 -33.16 11.92
CA VAL A 3 0.08 -31.99 12.79
C VAL A 3 0.29 -30.78 11.87
N THR A 4 -0.80 -30.15 11.42
CA THR A 4 -0.72 -28.82 10.81
C THR A 4 -0.50 -27.81 11.91
N GLY A 5 0.73 -27.78 12.46
CA GLY A 5 1.12 -26.82 13.49
C GLY A 5 1.25 -25.43 12.87
N GLY A 6 0.32 -24.53 13.20
CA GLY A 6 0.51 -23.11 12.93
C GLY A 6 1.78 -22.59 13.63
N LEU A 7 2.43 -21.58 13.06
CA LEU A 7 3.60 -20.95 13.67
C LEU A 7 3.26 -20.46 15.09
N ARG A 8 4.11 -20.83 16.06
CA ARG A 8 4.01 -20.45 17.48
C ARG A 8 4.07 -18.93 17.68
N PHE A 9 4.77 -18.23 16.80
CA PHE A 9 4.91 -16.78 16.84
C PHE A 9 4.20 -16.13 15.66
N LYS A 10 3.52 -15.01 15.89
CA LYS A 10 2.86 -14.19 14.87
C LYS A 10 3.27 -12.74 14.99
N PHE A 11 3.30 -12.06 13.84
CA PHE A 11 3.59 -10.63 13.75
C PHE A 11 2.42 -9.82 14.31
N CYS A 12 2.72 -8.85 15.19
CA CYS A 12 1.76 -7.95 15.79
C CYS A 12 1.60 -6.68 14.93
N PRO A 13 0.38 -6.33 14.50
CA PRO A 13 0.15 -5.13 13.70
C PRO A 13 0.28 -3.83 14.50
N ASP A 14 0.22 -3.88 15.84
CA ASP A 14 0.22 -2.68 16.68
C ASP A 14 1.64 -2.20 17.02
N CYS A 15 2.56 -3.13 17.32
CA CYS A 15 3.93 -2.81 17.72
C CYS A 15 4.99 -3.19 16.67
N GLY A 16 4.63 -4.02 15.68
CA GLY A 16 5.56 -4.48 14.66
C GLY A 16 6.55 -5.57 15.11
N GLU A 17 6.30 -6.22 16.25
CA GLU A 17 7.14 -7.30 16.79
C GLU A 17 6.47 -8.69 16.65
N MET A 18 7.26 -9.76 16.83
CA MET A 18 6.76 -11.14 16.84
C MET A 18 6.39 -11.55 18.27
N HIS A 19 5.16 -11.99 18.49
CA HIS A 19 4.69 -12.47 19.79
C HIS A 19 4.24 -13.93 19.73
N ASP A 20 4.36 -14.65 20.84
CA ASP A 20 3.83 -16.00 20.97
C ASP A 20 2.29 -15.95 20.92
N VAL A 21 1.68 -16.83 20.13
CA VAL A 21 0.23 -16.92 20.00
C VAL A 21 -0.45 -17.28 21.34
N HIS A 22 0.25 -18.03 22.20
CA HIS A 22 -0.25 -18.46 23.49
C HIS A 22 0.05 -17.49 24.63
N ASP A 23 0.99 -16.56 24.43
CA ASP A 23 1.39 -15.53 25.39
C ASP A 23 1.35 -14.14 24.74
N TRP A 24 0.19 -13.83 24.15
CA TRP A 24 -0.01 -12.56 23.45
C TRP A 24 -0.18 -11.42 24.45
N PRO A 25 0.56 -10.30 24.32
CA PRO A 25 0.45 -9.17 25.23
C PRO A 25 -0.98 -8.60 25.29
N GLY A 26 -1.52 -8.40 26.49
CA GLY A 26 -2.92 -7.98 26.67
C GLY A 26 -3.27 -6.59 26.15
N ASN A 27 -2.26 -5.73 25.94
CA ASN A 27 -2.41 -4.40 25.35
C ASN A 27 -2.35 -4.41 23.81
N HIS A 28 -2.11 -5.56 23.19
CA HIS A 28 -2.01 -5.70 21.74
C HIS A 28 -3.19 -6.49 21.19
N ARG A 29 -3.74 -6.01 20.08
CA ARG A 29 -4.82 -6.68 19.37
C ARG A 29 -4.33 -7.98 18.75
N ARG A 30 -5.04 -9.08 18.99
CA ARG A 30 -4.78 -10.34 18.29
C ARG A 30 -5.27 -10.24 16.83
N PRO A 31 -4.54 -10.82 15.85
CA PRO A 31 -4.90 -10.70 14.43
C PRO A 31 -6.31 -11.18 14.05
N PHE A 32 -6.90 -12.08 14.83
CA PHE A 32 -8.20 -12.71 14.58
C PHE A 32 -9.31 -12.24 15.52
N GLU A 33 -9.01 -11.31 16.42
CA GLU A 33 -9.98 -10.84 17.41
C GLU A 33 -10.88 -9.78 16.78
N ALA A 34 -12.16 -10.12 16.70
CA ALA A 34 -13.22 -9.17 16.45
C ALA A 34 -13.32 -8.25 17.67
N LEU A 35 -13.22 -6.95 17.44
CA LEU A 35 -13.46 -5.98 18.50
C LEU A 35 -14.92 -6.13 18.93
N SER A 36 -15.15 -6.33 20.23
CA SER A 36 -16.49 -6.41 20.82
C SER A 36 -17.24 -5.08 20.70
N ALA A 37 -16.52 -3.97 20.52
CA ALA A 37 -17.06 -2.66 20.24
C ALA A 37 -17.02 -2.36 18.73
N PRO A 38 -18.10 -1.80 18.15
CA PRO A 38 -18.08 -1.33 16.77
C PRO A 38 -17.04 -0.22 16.61
N SER A 39 -16.25 -0.29 15.54
CA SER A 39 -15.41 0.86 15.15
C SER A 39 -16.34 1.95 14.60
N VAL A 40 -16.41 3.08 15.30
CA VAL A 40 -17.26 4.20 14.89
C VAL A 40 -16.42 5.16 14.05
N MET A 41 -16.74 5.29 12.77
CA MET A 41 -16.15 6.32 11.91
C MET A 41 -17.01 7.59 12.01
N THR A 42 -16.50 8.62 12.68
CA THR A 42 -17.16 9.92 12.79
C THR A 42 -16.62 10.91 11.76
N ASP A 43 -17.44 11.87 11.34
CA ASP A 43 -17.00 12.98 10.48
C ASP A 43 -16.20 14.04 11.26
N GLU A 44 -16.40 14.10 12.57
CA GLU A 44 -15.72 15.03 13.45
C GLU A 44 -14.21 14.71 13.54
N MET A 45 -13.42 15.77 13.61
CA MET A 45 -11.98 15.72 13.81
C MET A 45 -11.51 16.90 14.64
N ALA A 46 -10.33 16.77 15.23
CA ALA A 46 -9.64 17.90 15.83
C ALA A 46 -9.49 19.04 14.81
N PRO A 47 -9.56 20.32 15.23
CA PRO A 47 -9.40 21.46 14.34
C PRO A 47 -8.14 21.32 13.49
N THR A 48 -8.33 21.14 12.19
CA THR A 48 -7.25 20.89 11.23
C THR A 48 -7.27 21.97 10.18
N GLN A 49 -6.11 22.57 9.90
CA GLN A 49 -5.99 23.59 8.87
C GLN A 49 -5.98 22.95 7.49
N SER A 50 -6.82 23.45 6.58
CA SER A 50 -6.76 23.06 5.17
C SER A 50 -5.59 23.73 4.47
N MET A 51 -4.85 22.97 3.66
CA MET A 51 -3.75 23.49 2.86
C MET A 51 -4.23 24.22 1.59
N VAL A 52 -5.51 24.11 1.23
CA VAL A 52 -6.06 24.74 0.02
C VAL A 52 -6.45 26.19 0.29
N ASP A 53 -7.08 26.48 1.45
CA ASP A 53 -7.60 27.81 1.77
C ASP A 53 -7.09 28.40 3.09
N GLY A 54 -6.30 27.63 3.86
CA GLY A 54 -5.76 28.04 5.16
C GLY A 54 -6.77 28.11 6.30
N GLN A 55 -8.02 27.69 6.08
CA GLN A 55 -9.07 27.71 7.11
C GLN A 55 -9.02 26.47 8.00
N TYR A 56 -9.48 26.59 9.24
CA TYR A 56 -9.58 25.47 10.17
C TYR A 56 -10.95 24.79 10.08
N TYR A 57 -10.93 23.46 9.97
CA TYR A 57 -12.11 22.62 9.88
C TYR A 57 -12.14 21.58 11.01
N THR A 58 -13.33 21.29 11.50
CA THR A 58 -13.61 20.21 12.46
C THR A 58 -14.37 19.05 11.83
N SER A 59 -14.69 19.13 10.53
CA SER A 59 -15.43 18.11 9.78
C SER A 59 -14.61 17.64 8.58
N LYS A 60 -14.39 16.33 8.49
CA LYS A 60 -13.65 15.66 7.41
C LYS A 60 -14.35 15.80 6.07
N ARG A 61 -15.68 15.91 6.04
CA ARG A 61 -16.43 16.16 4.81
C ARG A 61 -16.22 17.59 4.31
N LYS A 62 -16.33 18.59 5.20
CA LYS A 62 -16.14 20.00 4.82
C LYS A 62 -14.76 20.28 4.26
N ILE A 63 -13.71 19.70 4.86
CA ILE A 63 -12.35 19.86 4.33
C ILE A 63 -12.19 19.20 2.95
N ARG A 64 -12.88 18.07 2.70
CA ARG A 64 -12.85 17.39 1.38
C ARG A 64 -13.60 18.13 0.30
N ASP A 65 -14.66 18.84 0.66
CA ASP A 65 -15.38 19.68 -0.29
C ASP A 65 -14.44 20.76 -0.87
N THR A 66 -13.48 21.26 -0.10
CA THR A 66 -12.48 22.23 -0.60
C THR A 66 -11.48 21.61 -1.58
N TYR A 67 -11.35 20.28 -1.65
CA TYR A 67 -10.50 19.62 -2.62
C TYR A 67 -11.16 19.48 -4.00
N LEU A 68 -12.48 19.64 -4.07
CA LEU A 68 -13.24 19.55 -5.31
C LEU A 68 -13.21 20.88 -6.07
N PRO A 69 -13.24 20.86 -7.42
CA PRO A 69 -13.31 22.08 -8.23
C PRO A 69 -14.44 23.03 -7.85
N SER A 70 -15.57 22.49 -7.38
CA SER A 70 -16.74 23.27 -6.96
C SER A 70 -16.55 23.99 -5.62
N GLY A 71 -15.60 23.55 -4.80
CA GLY A 71 -15.42 24.02 -3.42
C GLY A 71 -14.15 24.83 -3.18
N ASN A 72 -13.29 25.02 -4.18
CA ASN A 72 -12.11 25.88 -4.08
C ASN A 72 -12.09 27.02 -5.09
N LYS A 73 -11.36 28.07 -4.71
CA LYS A 73 -11.20 29.30 -5.49
C LYS A 73 -10.48 29.09 -6.81
N GLU A 74 -9.63 28.06 -6.88
CA GLU A 74 -8.83 27.76 -8.07
C GLU A 74 -9.59 26.95 -9.12
N GLY A 75 -10.75 26.38 -8.79
CA GLY A 75 -11.49 25.48 -9.68
C GLY A 75 -10.74 24.18 -10.02
N LYS A 76 -9.74 23.80 -9.22
CA LYS A 76 -8.89 22.63 -9.47
C LYS A 76 -9.32 21.46 -8.60
N ARG A 77 -9.03 20.23 -9.06
CA ARG A 77 -9.23 19.03 -8.26
C ARG A 77 -7.92 18.66 -7.57
N TYR A 78 -7.90 18.69 -6.25
CA TYR A 78 -6.77 18.22 -5.45
C TYR A 78 -6.95 16.74 -5.11
N ALA A 79 -5.83 16.02 -5.06
CA ALA A 79 -5.79 14.60 -4.69
C ALA A 79 -5.22 14.45 -3.28
N GLU A 80 -5.88 13.66 -2.44
CA GLU A 80 -5.37 13.31 -1.10
C GLU A 80 -4.19 12.35 -1.24
N VAL A 81 -3.04 12.76 -0.73
CA VAL A 81 -1.84 11.91 -0.68
C VAL A 81 -2.09 10.76 0.29
N GLY A 82 -1.81 9.52 -0.15
CA GLY A 82 -2.00 8.30 0.64
C GLY A 82 -3.22 7.46 0.24
N ASN A 83 -4.14 8.00 -0.56
CA ASN A 83 -5.25 7.23 -1.16
C ASN A 83 -4.91 6.75 -2.59
N ASP A 84 -3.63 6.53 -2.87
CA ASP A 84 -3.20 6.08 -4.19
C ASP A 84 -3.49 4.57 -4.32
N SER A 85 -4.42 4.24 -5.22
CA SER A 85 -4.79 2.86 -5.55
C SER A 85 -3.59 1.99 -5.93
N SER A 86 -2.49 2.58 -6.42
CA SER A 86 -1.28 1.84 -6.75
C SER A 86 -0.56 1.24 -5.54
N VAL A 87 -0.82 1.74 -4.33
CA VAL A 87 -0.27 1.18 -3.07
C VAL A 87 -1.10 -0.01 -2.59
N LEU A 88 -2.42 0.08 -2.70
CA LEU A 88 -3.34 -0.99 -2.28
C LEU A 88 -3.44 -2.11 -3.32
N ASP A 89 -3.42 -1.75 -4.61
CA ASP A 89 -3.48 -2.64 -5.76
C ASP A 89 -2.28 -2.40 -6.69
N PRO A 90 -1.06 -2.81 -6.28
CA PRO A 90 0.11 -2.68 -7.13
C PRO A 90 -0.13 -3.45 -8.43
N LYS A 91 -0.15 -2.73 -9.56
CA LYS A 91 -0.32 -3.35 -10.88
C LYS A 91 0.75 -4.44 -11.04
N PRO A 92 0.38 -5.66 -11.47
CA PRO A 92 1.34 -6.74 -11.66
C PRO A 92 2.49 -6.26 -12.56
N PHE A 93 3.73 -6.45 -12.10
CA PHE A 93 4.90 -6.07 -12.90
C PHE A 93 4.86 -6.79 -14.25
N LYS A 94 4.73 -6.01 -15.33
CA LYS A 94 4.79 -6.54 -16.69
C LYS A 94 6.26 -6.69 -17.08
N LYS A 95 6.77 -7.93 -17.08
CA LYS A 95 8.12 -8.22 -17.58
C LYS A 95 8.22 -7.70 -19.02
N PRO A 96 9.24 -6.88 -19.35
CA PRO A 96 9.45 -6.44 -20.73
C PRO A 96 9.68 -7.67 -21.61
N LYS A 97 9.12 -7.67 -22.82
CA LYS A 97 9.34 -8.76 -23.78
C LYS A 97 10.81 -8.76 -24.20
N PRO A 98 11.52 -9.90 -24.12
CA PRO A 98 12.89 -9.98 -24.58
C PRO A 98 12.98 -9.66 -26.08
N ASP A 99 13.95 -8.82 -26.47
CA ASP A 99 14.26 -8.58 -27.87
C ASP A 99 15.00 -9.79 -28.45
N ARG A 100 14.25 -10.67 -29.11
CA ARG A 100 14.77 -11.89 -29.70
C ARG A 100 15.77 -11.63 -30.81
N GLN A 101 15.69 -10.50 -31.53
CA GLN A 101 16.61 -10.18 -32.61
C GLN A 101 17.96 -9.76 -32.05
N ALA A 102 17.97 -8.86 -31.07
CA ALA A 102 19.20 -8.45 -30.39
C ALA A 102 19.90 -9.64 -29.71
N ILE A 103 19.14 -10.53 -29.07
CA ILE A 103 19.68 -11.75 -28.45
C ILE A 103 20.33 -12.65 -29.51
N LYS A 104 19.65 -12.92 -30.63
CA LYS A 104 20.22 -13.74 -31.71
C LYS A 104 21.48 -13.12 -32.32
N ALA A 105 21.49 -11.81 -32.53
CA ALA A 105 22.66 -11.11 -33.06
C ALA A 105 23.85 -11.16 -32.11
N ALA A 106 23.61 -10.98 -30.81
CA ALA A 106 24.64 -11.08 -29.78
C ALA A 106 25.21 -12.50 -29.67
N VAL A 107 24.34 -13.52 -29.70
CA VAL A 107 24.74 -14.94 -29.71
C VAL A 107 25.55 -15.25 -30.96
N GLY A 108 25.08 -14.88 -32.15
CA GLY A 108 25.81 -15.09 -33.39
C GLY A 108 27.22 -14.46 -33.38
N LYS A 109 27.34 -13.22 -32.90
CA LYS A 109 28.63 -12.54 -32.76
C LYS A 109 29.57 -13.27 -31.78
N ALA A 110 29.03 -13.85 -30.71
CA ALA A 110 29.81 -14.64 -29.76
C ALA A 110 30.29 -15.96 -30.37
N PHE A 111 29.43 -16.68 -31.10
CA PHE A 111 29.80 -17.91 -31.81
C PHE A 111 30.88 -17.68 -32.87
N SER A 112 30.77 -16.60 -33.66
CA SER A 112 31.81 -16.23 -34.64
C SER A 112 33.16 -15.92 -33.97
N ARG A 113 33.16 -15.30 -32.79
CA ARG A 113 34.38 -15.01 -32.03
C ARG A 113 35.01 -16.24 -31.39
N ALA A 114 34.19 -17.23 -31.02
CA ALA A 114 34.64 -18.47 -30.40
C ALA A 114 35.16 -19.52 -31.41
N GLY A 115 35.10 -19.23 -32.72
CA GLY A 115 35.53 -20.18 -33.76
C GLY A 115 34.63 -21.41 -33.89
N LEU A 116 33.40 -21.34 -33.34
CA LEU A 116 32.41 -22.43 -33.34
C LEU A 116 31.39 -22.30 -34.49
N GLY A 117 31.64 -21.39 -35.44
CA GLY A 117 30.83 -21.28 -36.66
C GLY A 117 31.29 -22.30 -37.70
N ALA A 118 30.36 -23.09 -38.23
CA ALA A 118 30.54 -23.80 -39.49
C ALA A 118 30.67 -22.81 -40.66
#